data_AF-T1BRH3-F1
#
_entry.id   AF-T1BRH3-F1
#
_cell.length_a   1.000
_cell.length_b   1.000
_cell.length_c   1.000
_cell.angle_alpha   90.00
_cell.angle_beta   90.00
_cell.angle_gamma   90.00
#
_symmetry.space_group_name_H-M   'P 1'
#
loop_
_entity.id
_entity.type
_entity.pdbx_description
1 polymer ?
#
loop_
_entity_poly.entity_id
_entity_poly.type
_entity_poly.pdbx_seq_one_letter_code
_entity_poly.pdbx_strand_id
1 'polypeptide(L)'
;MSYYYYLSIHEVSPWLVDGLYIAVLAAGFSIIVNIVGRRPWIITVPLLFVISAAGLFAFYVVAPNTLSSILAGEGYFIKSRVYDTIAEAAAPALGQYISGFGIAQFLLGVAGLIFTVYIYFKSKKEYLLLFMVFAIVSIYMSFVAGRFNITAAPVYAAMGGALLASFSEMAKTGNIRHRTPMQSVT
;
A
#
# COMPACT_ATOMS: atom_id res chain seq x y z
N MET A 1 23.89 -8.04 -2.39
CA MET A 1 24.85 -8.75 -3.27
C MET A 1 24.77 -8.13 -4.66
N SER A 2 25.91 -7.79 -5.27
CA SER A 2 25.99 -7.00 -6.52
C SER A 2 25.83 -7.87 -7.78
N TYR A 3 25.32 -7.29 -8.88
CA TYR A 3 25.12 -7.93 -10.19
C TYR A 3 26.35 -8.71 -10.70
N TYR A 4 27.55 -8.16 -10.46
CA TYR A 4 28.81 -8.77 -10.86
C TYR A 4 29.09 -10.13 -10.22
N TYR A 5 28.58 -10.37 -9.02
CA TYR A 5 28.73 -11.65 -8.31
C TYR A 5 27.97 -12.78 -9.03
N TYR A 6 26.74 -12.51 -9.46
CA TYR A 6 25.86 -13.49 -10.12
C TYR A 6 26.30 -13.81 -11.55
N LEU A 7 26.82 -12.81 -12.27
CA LEU A 7 27.49 -13.01 -13.55
C LEU A 7 28.71 -13.95 -13.43
N SER A 8 29.48 -13.83 -12.36
CA SER A 8 30.70 -14.63 -12.16
C SER A 8 30.41 -16.12 -11.95
N ILE A 9 29.27 -16.45 -11.34
CA ILE A 9 28.85 -17.83 -11.07
C ILE A 9 27.94 -18.42 -12.16
N HIS A 10 27.74 -17.70 -13.29
CA HIS A 10 26.83 -18.07 -14.38
C HIS A 10 25.36 -18.33 -13.94
N GLU A 11 25.01 -17.94 -12.71
CA GLU A 11 23.64 -17.93 -12.22
C GLU A 11 23.16 -16.48 -12.28
N VAL A 12 22.74 -16.03 -13.46
CA VAL A 12 22.01 -14.77 -13.60
C VAL A 12 20.76 -14.89 -12.74
N SER A 13 20.84 -14.31 -11.57
CA SER A 13 20.01 -14.72 -10.45
C SER A 13 18.52 -14.57 -10.72
N PRO A 14 17.67 -15.51 -10.26
CA PRO A 14 16.22 -15.42 -10.36
C PRO A 14 15.67 -14.07 -9.87
N TRP A 15 16.26 -13.50 -8.81
CA TRP A 15 15.78 -12.23 -8.22
C TRP A 15 15.83 -11.03 -9.16
N LEU A 16 16.79 -10.96 -10.10
CA LEU A 16 16.86 -9.86 -11.06
C LEU A 16 15.90 -10.10 -12.22
N VAL A 17 15.85 -11.34 -12.72
CA VAL A 17 15.03 -11.70 -13.88
C VAL A 17 13.54 -11.61 -13.55
N ASP A 18 13.12 -12.11 -12.38
CA ASP A 18 11.73 -11.99 -11.90
C ASP A 18 11.33 -10.53 -11.71
N GLY A 19 12.23 -9.72 -11.12
CA GLY A 19 12.01 -8.27 -10.97
C GLY A 19 11.87 -7.55 -12.32
N LEU A 20 12.68 -7.92 -13.32
CA LEU A 20 12.59 -7.39 -14.67
C LEU A 20 11.28 -7.77 -15.35
N TYR A 21 10.84 -9.03 -15.23
CA TYR A 21 9.56 -9.48 -15.77
C TYR A 21 8.39 -8.69 -15.19
N ILE A 22 8.37 -8.48 -13.88
CA ILE A 22 7.33 -7.68 -13.21
C ILE A 22 7.40 -6.21 -13.64
N ALA A 23 8.60 -5.63 -13.73
CA ALA A 23 8.78 -4.25 -14.16
C ALA A 23 8.30 -4.01 -15.59
N VAL A 24 8.64 -4.93 -16.51
CA VAL A 24 8.18 -4.88 -17.91
C VAL A 24 6.66 -5.05 -17.99
N LEU A 25 6.09 -5.98 -17.23
CA LEU A 25 4.64 -6.19 -17.19
C LEU A 25 3.92 -4.96 -16.64
N ALA A 26 4.41 -4.36 -15.56
CA ALA A 26 3.84 -3.15 -14.96
C ALA A 26 3.96 -1.94 -15.88
N ALA A 27 5.12 -1.75 -16.54
CA ALA A 27 5.32 -0.69 -17.51
C ALA A 27 4.40 -0.86 -18.74
N GLY A 28 4.32 -2.08 -19.28
CA GLY A 28 3.42 -2.41 -20.38
C GLY A 28 1.95 -2.17 -20.02
N PHE A 29 1.53 -2.59 -18.82
CA PHE A 29 0.19 -2.35 -18.31
C PHE A 29 -0.10 -0.84 -18.15
N SER A 30 0.85 -0.07 -17.63
CA SER A 30 0.72 1.39 -17.50
C SER A 30 0.54 2.08 -18.84
N ILE A 31 1.29 1.67 -19.87
CA ILE A 31 1.17 2.19 -21.24
C ILE A 31 -0.23 1.86 -21.80
N ILE A 32 -0.70 0.62 -21.63
CA ILE A 32 -2.02 0.19 -22.08
C ILE A 32 -3.12 1.02 -21.40
N VAL A 33 -3.03 1.22 -20.08
CA VAL A 33 -4.00 2.03 -19.33
C VAL A 33 -3.99 3.48 -19.81
N ASN A 34 -2.82 4.06 -20.13
CA ASN A 34 -2.75 5.42 -20.67
C ASN A 34 -3.44 5.57 -22.02
N ILE A 35 -3.33 4.55 -22.88
CA ILE A 35 -3.93 4.53 -24.22
C ILE A 35 -5.45 4.30 -24.12
N VAL A 36 -5.87 3.26 -23.38
CA VAL A 36 -7.27 2.83 -23.28
C VAL A 36 -8.08 3.75 -22.37
N GLY A 37 -7.46 4.31 -21.33
CA GLY A 37 -8.11 5.16 -20.33
C GLY A 37 -8.70 6.47 -20.86
N ARG A 38 -8.35 6.87 -22.09
CA ARG A 38 -8.92 8.07 -22.76
C ARG A 38 -10.30 7.82 -23.39
N ARG A 39 -10.78 6.57 -23.39
CA ARG A 39 -12.05 6.17 -24.01
C ARG A 39 -13.20 6.19 -22.99
N PRO A 40 -14.48 6.20 -23.44
CA PRO A 40 -15.63 6.12 -22.54
C PRO A 40 -15.57 4.89 -21.63
N TRP A 41 -16.00 5.05 -20.38
CA TRP A 41 -15.88 4.01 -19.34
C TRP A 41 -16.50 2.66 -19.72
N ILE A 42 -17.58 2.67 -20.53
CA ILE A 42 -18.29 1.49 -21.03
C ILE A 42 -17.38 0.61 -21.90
N ILE A 43 -16.41 1.21 -22.61
CA ILE A 43 -15.44 0.49 -23.44
C ILE A 43 -14.18 0.22 -22.64
N THR A 44 -13.70 1.21 -21.90
CA THR A 44 -12.44 1.16 -21.15
C THR A 44 -12.42 0.03 -20.12
N VAL A 45 -13.48 -0.14 -19.32
CA VAL A 45 -13.50 -1.15 -18.24
C VAL A 45 -13.50 -2.58 -18.79
N PRO A 46 -14.40 -2.99 -19.70
CA PRO A 46 -14.36 -4.34 -20.27
C PRO A 46 -13.07 -4.60 -21.06
N LEU A 47 -12.59 -3.62 -21.82
CA LEU A 47 -11.37 -3.78 -22.61
C LEU A 47 -10.14 -3.95 -21.72
N LEU A 48 -10.01 -3.17 -20.65
CA LEU A 48 -8.95 -3.36 -19.66
C LEU A 48 -9.04 -4.74 -19.00
N PHE A 49 -10.24 -5.24 -18.71
CA PHE A 49 -10.40 -6.58 -18.17
C PHE A 49 -9.90 -7.67 -19.13
N VAL A 50 -10.29 -7.60 -20.41
CA VAL A 50 -9.86 -8.55 -21.45
C VAL A 50 -8.34 -8.47 -21.66
N ILE A 51 -7.78 -7.26 -21.78
CA ILE A 51 -6.33 -7.09 -21.98
C ILE A 51 -5.54 -7.57 -20.77
N SER A 52 -6.03 -7.30 -19.55
CA SER A 52 -5.39 -7.78 -18.32
C SER A 52 -5.38 -9.31 -18.27
N ALA A 53 -6.51 -9.94 -18.57
CA ALA A 53 -6.62 -11.40 -18.61
C ALA A 53 -5.70 -12.01 -19.68
N ALA A 54 -5.66 -11.43 -20.89
CA ALA A 54 -4.77 -11.85 -21.96
C ALA A 54 -3.29 -11.66 -21.59
N GLY A 55 -2.95 -10.53 -20.94
CA GLY A 55 -1.61 -10.25 -20.46
C GLY A 55 -1.15 -11.22 -19.38
N LEU A 56 -2.00 -11.54 -18.40
CA LEU A 56 -1.72 -12.55 -17.38
C LEU A 56 -1.58 -13.95 -17.99
N PHE A 57 -2.39 -14.29 -18.99
CA PHE A 57 -2.27 -15.57 -19.69
C PHE A 57 -0.97 -15.66 -20.50
N ALA A 58 -0.60 -14.61 -21.23
CA ALA A 58 0.69 -14.55 -21.93
C ALA A 58 1.85 -14.66 -20.93
N PHE A 59 1.74 -14.01 -19.78
CA PHE A 59 2.73 -14.08 -18.71
C PHE A 59 2.86 -15.48 -18.11
N TYR A 60 1.74 -16.19 -17.94
CA TYR A 60 1.74 -17.60 -17.49
C TYR A 60 2.57 -18.51 -18.41
N VAL A 61 2.52 -18.29 -19.72
CA VAL A 61 3.30 -19.10 -20.70
C VAL A 61 4.80 -18.80 -20.61
N VAL A 62 5.19 -17.54 -20.37
CA VAL A 62 6.60 -17.12 -20.33
C VAL A 62 7.25 -17.42 -18.98
N ALA A 63 6.55 -17.15 -17.88
CA ALA A 63 7.09 -17.21 -16.51
C ALA A 63 6.05 -17.80 -15.53
N PRO A 64 5.72 -19.09 -15.63
CA PRO A 64 4.69 -19.72 -14.79
C PRO A 64 5.07 -19.71 -13.30
N ASN A 65 6.35 -19.91 -12.99
CA ASN A 65 6.86 -19.91 -11.62
C ASN A 65 6.69 -18.52 -10.98
N THR A 66 7.14 -17.46 -11.67
CA THR A 66 7.02 -16.07 -11.21
C THR A 66 5.56 -15.68 -11.01
N LEU A 67 4.66 -16.05 -11.93
CA LEU A 67 3.23 -15.80 -11.77
C LEU A 67 2.65 -16.53 -10.55
N SER A 68 3.02 -17.80 -10.36
CA SER A 68 2.55 -18.58 -9.22
C SER A 68 3.01 -17.97 -7.88
N SER A 69 4.24 -17.44 -7.82
CA SER A 69 4.76 -16.76 -6.64
C SER A 69 4.04 -15.43 -6.38
N ILE A 70 3.74 -14.64 -7.41
CA ILE A 70 2.96 -13.40 -7.28
C ILE A 70 1.55 -13.71 -6.74
N LEU A 71 0.88 -14.71 -7.31
CA LEU A 71 -0.47 -15.12 -6.88
C LEU A 71 -0.49 -15.71 -5.47
N ALA A 72 0.54 -16.48 -5.10
CA ALA A 72 0.73 -16.99 -3.74
C ALA A 72 1.19 -15.90 -2.75
N GLY A 73 1.55 -14.71 -3.25
CA GLY A 73 2.16 -13.64 -2.47
C GLY A 73 3.46 -14.10 -1.81
N GLU A 74 4.34 -14.78 -2.54
CA GLU A 74 5.61 -15.35 -2.03
C GLU A 74 5.43 -16.29 -0.82
N GLY A 75 4.24 -16.90 -0.67
CA GLY A 75 3.90 -17.79 0.44
C GLY A 75 3.07 -17.15 1.56
N TYR A 76 2.75 -15.85 1.47
CA TYR A 76 1.87 -15.18 2.45
C TYR A 76 0.41 -15.60 2.34
N PHE A 77 -0.07 -15.90 1.13
CA PHE A 77 -1.45 -16.32 0.89
C PHE A 77 -1.59 -17.84 0.83
N ILE A 78 -0.56 -18.54 0.34
CA ILE A 78 -0.51 -20.00 0.25
C ILE A 78 0.67 -20.49 1.08
N LYS A 79 0.39 -20.96 2.30
CA LYS A 79 1.42 -21.27 3.30
C LYS A 79 2.07 -22.63 3.06
N SER A 80 3.39 -22.69 3.24
CA SER A 80 4.17 -23.94 3.28
C SER A 80 4.62 -24.25 4.72
N ARG A 81 5.04 -25.48 5.01
CA ARG A 81 5.51 -25.88 6.36
C ARG A 81 6.72 -25.09 6.85
N VAL A 82 7.57 -24.63 5.93
CA VAL A 82 8.73 -23.77 6.25
C VAL A 82 8.27 -22.35 6.57
N TYR A 83 7.13 -21.92 6.02
CA TYR A 83 6.58 -20.61 6.27
C TYR A 83 6.06 -20.45 7.71
N ASP A 84 5.46 -21.52 8.24
CA ASP A 84 4.91 -21.53 9.59
C ASP A 84 6.00 -21.50 10.68
N THR A 85 7.26 -21.79 10.34
CA THR A 85 8.39 -21.68 11.28
C THR A 85 9.02 -20.28 11.31
N ILE A 86 8.64 -19.38 10.40
CA ILE A 86 9.15 -18.01 10.35
C ILE A 86 8.22 -17.10 11.16
N ALA A 87 8.70 -16.66 12.32
CA ALA A 87 7.92 -15.84 13.25
C ALA A 87 7.38 -14.54 12.61
N GLU A 88 8.14 -13.92 11.70
CA GLU A 88 7.74 -12.68 11.00
C GLU A 88 6.69 -12.91 9.91
N ALA A 89 6.54 -14.15 9.45
CA ALA A 89 5.62 -14.50 8.38
C ALA A 89 4.23 -14.90 8.90
N ALA A 90 4.14 -15.21 10.18
CA ALA A 90 2.88 -15.47 10.85
C ALA A 90 2.04 -14.20 11.00
N ALA A 91 0.71 -14.37 11.03
CA ALA A 91 -0.21 -13.31 11.37
C ALA A 91 0.00 -12.91 12.84
N PRO A 92 0.22 -11.63 13.14
CA PRO A 92 0.43 -11.19 14.51
C PRO A 92 -0.85 -11.31 15.32
N ALA A 93 -0.73 -11.73 16.59
CA ALA A 93 -1.86 -11.68 17.52
C ALA A 93 -2.34 -10.22 17.68
N LEU A 94 -3.65 -9.99 17.75
CA LEU A 94 -4.22 -8.62 17.78
C LEU A 94 -3.62 -7.75 18.90
N GLY A 95 -3.38 -8.31 20.08
CA GLY A 95 -2.75 -7.59 21.19
C GLY A 95 -1.33 -7.12 20.86
N GLN A 96 -0.51 -8.00 20.27
CA GLN A 96 0.85 -7.69 19.82
C GLN A 96 0.85 -6.71 18.63
N TYR A 97 -0.13 -6.84 17.74
CA TYR A 97 -0.31 -5.94 16.60
C TYR A 97 -0.58 -4.51 17.07
N ILE A 98 -1.59 -4.33 17.93
CA ILE A 98 -1.97 -3.00 18.44
C ILE A 98 -0.86 -2.39 19.29
N SER A 99 -0.22 -3.19 20.15
CA SER A 99 0.89 -2.70 20.97
C SER A 99 2.11 -2.33 20.14
N GLY A 100 2.35 -3.01 19.02
CA GLY A 100 3.46 -2.75 18.09
C GLY A 100 3.45 -1.35 17.47
N PHE A 101 2.27 -0.75 17.27
CA PHE A 101 2.12 0.64 16.80
C PHE A 101 1.91 1.64 17.95
N GLY A 102 1.54 1.15 19.13
CA GLY A 102 1.02 1.94 20.24
C GLY A 102 -0.50 2.10 20.15
N ILE A 103 -1.19 1.84 21.27
CA ILE A 103 -2.66 1.81 21.34
C ILE A 103 -3.28 3.13 20.84
N ALA A 104 -2.76 4.27 21.29
CA ALA A 104 -3.26 5.58 20.87
C ALA A 104 -3.07 5.81 19.37
N GLN A 105 -1.90 5.47 18.83
CA GLN A 105 -1.60 5.66 17.41
C GLN A 105 -2.43 4.75 16.51
N PHE A 106 -2.63 3.49 16.93
CA PHE A 106 -3.50 2.56 16.23
C PHE A 106 -4.93 3.11 16.15
N LEU A 107 -5.49 3.57 17.28
CA LEU A 107 -6.85 4.14 17.31
C LEU A 107 -6.96 5.40 16.45
N LEU A 108 -5.98 6.32 16.54
CA LEU A 108 -5.95 7.53 15.73
C LEU A 108 -5.81 7.22 14.23
N GLY A 109 -4.97 6.26 13.87
CA GLY A 109 -4.79 5.86 12.48
C GLY A 109 -6.02 5.18 11.90
N VAL A 110 -6.71 4.32 12.66
CA VAL A 110 -7.99 3.73 12.23
C VAL A 110 -9.09 4.78 12.10
N ALA A 111 -9.22 5.68 13.08
CA ALA A 111 -10.17 6.79 13.00
C ALA A 111 -9.85 7.72 11.82
N GLY A 112 -8.57 7.97 11.56
CA GLY A 112 -8.08 8.77 10.44
C GLY A 112 -8.39 8.14 9.08
N LEU A 113 -8.32 6.81 8.97
CA LEU A 113 -8.74 6.09 7.77
C LEU A 113 -10.23 6.27 7.50
N ILE A 114 -11.07 6.05 8.51
CA ILE A 114 -12.53 6.24 8.40
C ILE A 114 -12.86 7.68 8.01
N PHE A 115 -12.19 8.65 8.62
CA PHE A 115 -12.38 10.07 8.31
C PHE A 115 -11.91 10.43 6.89
N THR A 116 -10.79 9.87 6.44
CA THR A 116 -10.30 10.05 5.07
C THR A 116 -11.28 9.49 4.04
N VAL A 117 -11.90 8.33 4.33
CA VAL A 117 -12.99 7.77 3.52
C VAL A 117 -14.14 8.76 3.42
N TYR A 118 -14.56 9.33 4.54
CA TYR A 118 -15.62 10.36 4.57
C TYR A 118 -15.26 11.59 3.72
N ILE A 119 -14.04 12.14 3.85
CA ILE A 119 -13.58 13.28 3.04
C ILE A 119 -13.54 12.94 1.55
N TYR A 120 -13.10 11.75 1.20
CA TYR A 120 -13.08 11.31 -0.19
C TYR A 120 -14.48 11.29 -0.80
N PHE A 121 -15.49 10.78 -0.08
CA PHE A 121 -16.87 10.80 -0.59
C PHE A 121 -17.41 12.22 -0.80
N LYS A 122 -16.97 13.20 -0.01
CA LYS A 122 -17.37 14.60 -0.14
C LYS A 122 -16.61 15.36 -1.23
N SER A 123 -15.31 15.10 -1.37
CA SER A 123 -14.41 15.89 -2.24
C SER A 123 -14.10 15.24 -3.57
N LYS A 124 -14.21 13.91 -3.68
CA LYS A 124 -13.93 13.10 -4.87
C LYS A 124 -12.54 13.32 -5.47
N LYS A 125 -11.56 13.71 -4.64
CA LYS A 125 -10.19 13.99 -5.07
C LYS A 125 -9.41 12.70 -5.30
N GLU A 126 -8.76 12.59 -6.46
CA GLU A 126 -8.04 11.38 -6.89
C GLU A 126 -6.88 10.99 -5.97
N TYR A 127 -6.12 11.96 -5.45
CA TYR A 127 -5.00 11.67 -4.55
C TYR A 127 -5.46 11.03 -3.23
N LEU A 128 -6.68 11.35 -2.75
CA LEU A 128 -7.25 10.71 -1.57
C LEU A 128 -7.63 9.26 -1.84
N LEU A 129 -8.12 8.97 -3.06
CA LEU A 129 -8.38 7.60 -3.49
C LEU A 129 -7.09 6.79 -3.53
N LEU A 130 -6.04 7.32 -4.16
CA LEU A 130 -4.74 6.63 -4.25
C LEU A 130 -4.18 6.34 -2.85
N PHE A 131 -4.22 7.32 -1.97
CA PHE A 131 -3.72 7.17 -0.61
C PHE A 131 -4.57 6.19 0.22
N MET A 132 -5.88 6.17 0.04
CA MET A 132 -6.79 5.25 0.69
C MET A 132 -6.58 3.80 0.23
N VAL A 133 -6.41 3.57 -1.07
CA VAL A 133 -6.10 2.24 -1.60
C VAL A 133 -4.77 1.75 -1.03
N PHE A 134 -3.74 2.59 -1.05
CA PHE A 134 -2.45 2.27 -0.43
C PHE A 134 -2.58 1.95 1.06
N ALA A 135 -3.35 2.75 1.81
CA ALA A 135 -3.59 2.56 3.22
C ALA A 135 -4.28 1.23 3.54
N ILE A 136 -5.38 0.92 2.83
CA ILE A 136 -6.16 -0.31 3.02
C ILE A 136 -5.32 -1.53 2.71
N VAL A 137 -4.58 -1.52 1.60
CA VAL A 137 -3.72 -2.65 1.20
C VAL A 137 -2.59 -2.86 2.22
N SER A 138 -1.95 -1.78 2.68
CA SER A 138 -0.86 -1.86 3.67
C SER A 138 -1.35 -2.42 5.00
N ILE A 139 -2.51 -1.96 5.47
CA ILE A 139 -3.13 -2.44 6.71
C ILE A 139 -3.60 -3.89 6.57
N TYR A 140 -4.18 -4.26 5.43
CA TYR A 140 -4.59 -5.64 5.18
C TYR A 140 -3.38 -6.59 5.22
N MET A 141 -2.28 -6.23 4.55
CA MET A 141 -1.06 -7.03 4.54
C MET A 141 -0.44 -7.19 5.92
N SER A 142 -0.51 -6.17 6.77
CA SER A 142 0.03 -6.25 8.14
C SER A 142 -0.79 -7.17 9.06
N PHE A 143 -2.08 -7.40 8.76
CA PHE A 143 -2.85 -8.46 9.42
C PHE A 143 -2.49 -9.86 8.91
N VAL A 144 -2.08 -9.98 7.65
CA VAL A 144 -1.70 -11.27 7.03
C VAL A 144 -0.33 -11.74 7.53
N ALA A 145 0.65 -10.84 7.66
CA ALA A 145 1.96 -11.15 8.20
C ALA A 145 2.66 -9.99 8.90
N GLY A 146 3.33 -10.31 10.01
CA GLY A 146 3.98 -9.34 10.89
C GLY A 146 5.04 -8.47 10.20
N ARG A 147 5.75 -8.99 9.18
CA ARG A 147 6.76 -8.20 8.45
C ARG A 147 6.19 -6.95 7.76
N PHE A 148 4.91 -6.95 7.39
CA PHE A 148 4.27 -5.80 6.73
C PHE A 148 3.84 -4.71 7.72
N ASN A 149 4.09 -4.88 9.01
CA ASN A 149 3.92 -3.80 9.99
C ASN A 149 4.80 -2.58 9.64
N ILE A 150 5.95 -2.78 8.99
CA ILE A 150 6.81 -1.68 8.54
C ILE A 150 6.14 -0.82 7.46
N THR A 151 5.29 -1.41 6.61
CA THR A 151 4.54 -0.69 5.57
C THR A 151 3.25 -0.08 6.12
N ALA A 152 2.64 -0.68 7.15
CA ALA A 152 1.45 -0.14 7.80
C ALA A 152 1.77 1.01 8.78
N ALA A 153 2.95 1.04 9.39
CA ALA A 153 3.38 2.10 10.31
C ALA A 153 3.26 3.52 9.73
N PRO A 154 3.81 3.84 8.53
CA PRO A 154 3.66 5.16 7.94
C PRO A 154 2.20 5.48 7.58
N VAL A 155 1.38 4.47 7.27
CA VAL A 155 -0.05 4.65 7.02
C VAL A 155 -0.78 5.08 8.28
N TYR A 156 -0.61 4.36 9.40
CA TYR A 156 -1.22 4.74 10.67
C TYR A 156 -0.77 6.13 11.12
N ALA A 157 0.50 6.47 10.92
CA ALA A 157 1.04 7.79 11.23
C ALA A 157 0.43 8.91 10.38
N ALA A 158 0.37 8.72 9.08
CA ALA A 158 -0.20 9.72 8.18
C ALA A 158 -1.71 9.89 8.39
N MET A 159 -2.45 8.80 8.63
CA MET A 159 -3.89 8.83 8.92
C MET A 159 -4.18 9.53 10.25
N GLY A 160 -3.46 9.17 11.32
CA GLY A 160 -3.60 9.81 12.62
C GLY A 160 -3.21 11.28 12.58
N GLY A 161 -2.12 11.62 11.89
CA GLY A 161 -1.70 13.01 11.67
C GLY A 161 -2.72 13.82 10.89
N ALA A 162 -3.26 13.28 9.80
CA ALA A 162 -4.29 13.93 8.99
C ALA A 162 -5.58 14.18 9.79
N LEU A 163 -5.97 13.23 10.63
CA LEU A 163 -7.12 13.39 11.53
C LEU A 163 -6.90 14.54 12.51
N LEU A 164 -5.77 14.53 13.23
CA LEU A 164 -5.43 15.55 14.22
C LEU A 164 -5.31 16.94 13.58
N ALA A 165 -4.69 17.04 12.40
CA ALA A 165 -4.61 18.29 11.65
C ALA A 165 -6.01 18.84 11.32
N SER A 166 -6.89 17.98 10.80
CA SER A 166 -8.27 18.35 10.47
C SER A 166 -9.08 18.79 11.69
N PHE A 167 -8.91 18.11 12.83
CA PHE A 167 -9.55 18.52 14.08
C PHE A 167 -8.99 19.85 14.62
N SER A 168 -7.68 20.08 14.52
CA SER A 168 -7.06 21.33 14.95
C SER A 168 -7.56 22.53 14.15
N GLU A 169 -7.72 22.36 12.84
CA GLU A 169 -8.34 23.36 11.96
C GLU A 169 -9.79 23.64 12.37
N MET A 170 -10.58 22.58 12.62
CA MET A 170 -11.97 22.73 13.07
C MET A 170 -12.09 23.41 14.43
N ALA A 171 -11.16 23.15 15.34
CA ALA A 171 -11.07 23.78 16.66
C ALA A 171 -10.54 25.22 16.62
N LYS A 172 -10.16 25.75 15.45
CA LYS A 172 -9.55 27.08 15.25
C LYS A 172 -8.33 27.34 16.16
N THR A 173 -7.61 26.30 16.55
CA THR A 173 -6.46 26.43 17.46
C THR A 173 -5.37 27.35 16.87
N GLY A 174 -5.27 27.44 15.54
CA GLY A 174 -4.37 28.38 14.86
C GLY A 174 -4.64 29.86 15.15
N ASN A 175 -5.89 30.26 15.41
CA ASN A 175 -6.24 31.65 15.71
C ASN A 175 -5.94 32.05 17.16
N ILE A 176 -5.76 31.09 18.06
CA ILE A 176 -5.46 31.33 19.48
C ILE A 176 -4.02 31.82 19.64
N ARG A 177 -3.10 31.29 18.81
CA ARG A 177 -1.66 31.65 18.85
C ARG A 177 -1.38 33.12 18.50
N HIS A 178 -2.29 33.80 17.80
CA HIS A 178 -2.13 35.21 17.40
C HIS A 178 -2.74 36.21 18.40
N ARG A 179 -3.26 35.76 19.56
CA ARG A 179 -3.84 36.64 20.59
C ARG A 179 -2.98 36.72 21.85
N THR A 180 -1.96 37.58 21.85
CA THR A 180 -1.48 38.36 23.03
C THR A 180 -0.45 39.39 22.54
N PRO A 181 -0.45 40.66 23.03
CA PRO A 181 -0.49 41.02 24.44
C PRO A 181 -1.59 42.03 24.81
N MET A 182 -2.28 41.84 25.94
CA MET A 182 -2.92 42.99 26.61
C MET A 182 -1.84 43.66 27.46
N GLN A 183 -1.34 44.79 26.97
CA GLN A 183 -0.54 45.71 27.76
C GLN A 183 -1.40 46.18 28.96
N SER A 184 -0.84 46.07 30.16
CA SER A 184 -1.41 46.61 31.38
C SER A 184 -1.58 48.12 31.24
N VAL A 185 -2.83 48.57 31.20
CA VAL A 185 -3.17 50.00 31.31
C VAL A 185 -2.90 50.42 32.75
N THR A 186 -1.87 51.24 32.94
CA THR A 186 -1.62 52.04 34.15
C THR A 186 -2.40 53.33 34.10
#